data_AF-A0A6H1UB26-F1
#
_entry.id   AF-A0A6H1UB26-F1
#
_cell.length_a   1.000
_cell.length_b   1.000
_cell.length_c   1.000
_cell.angle_alpha   90.00
_cell.angle_beta   90.00
_cell.angle_gamma   90.00
#
_symmetry.space_group_name_H-M   'P 1'
#
loop_
_entity.id
_entity.type
_entity.pdbx_description
1 polymer ?
#
loop_
_entity_poly.entity_id
_entity_poly.type
_entity_poly.pdbx_seq_one_letter_code
_entity_poly.pdbx_strand_id
1 'polypeptide(L)' 'MKVFGLAVLLIGLSGCGEPQLVWVHDDKANHNFLQDRDTCSTRIGSMDADYKQMFDRCMTELGWKQQQLN' A
#
# COMPACT_ATOMS: atom_id res chain seq x y z
N MET A 1 -24.75 34.75 -36.53
CA MET A 1 -24.43 33.31 -36.44
C MET A 1 -23.45 33.15 -35.29
N LYS A 2 -23.89 32.61 -34.15
CA LYS A 2 -23.14 32.67 -32.89
C LYS A 2 -23.48 31.47 -32.01
N VAL A 3 -22.68 30.42 -32.09
CA VAL A 3 -22.47 29.39 -31.06
C VAL A 3 -21.12 28.75 -31.42
N PHE A 4 -19.99 29.20 -30.84
CA PHE A 4 -19.37 28.60 -29.65
C PHE A 4 -19.47 27.05 -29.73
N GLY A 5 -18.47 26.31 -30.21
CA GLY A 5 -17.06 26.43 -29.86
C GLY A 5 -16.85 25.95 -28.43
N LEU A 6 -17.00 24.65 -28.18
CA LEU A 6 -16.57 24.02 -26.93
C LEU A 6 -16.02 22.62 -27.23
N ALA A 7 -14.74 22.60 -27.60
CA ALA A 7 -13.92 21.42 -27.49
C ALA A 7 -13.87 21.05 -26.01
N VAL A 8 -14.56 19.98 -25.63
CA VAL A 8 -14.44 19.38 -24.30
C VAL A 8 -13.04 18.77 -24.25
N LEU A 9 -12.12 19.54 -23.67
CA LEU A 9 -10.84 19.08 -23.18
C LEU A 9 -11.10 17.84 -22.30
N LEU A 10 -10.76 16.67 -22.83
CA LEU A 10 -10.54 15.45 -22.06
C LEU A 10 -9.26 15.65 -21.26
N ILE A 11 -9.39 16.36 -20.14
CA ILE A 11 -8.32 16.59 -19.17
C ILE A 11 -7.98 15.23 -18.53
N GLY A 12 -6.84 14.69 -18.94
CA GLY A 12 -5.85 14.09 -18.05
C GLY A 12 -6.36 13.03 -17.07
N LEU A 13 -6.67 11.83 -17.58
CA LEU A 13 -6.48 10.59 -16.82
C LEU A 13 -5.01 10.15 -16.92
N SER A 14 -4.08 11.04 -16.61
CA SER A 14 -2.75 10.64 -16.16
C SER A 14 -2.85 10.33 -14.67
N GLY A 15 -3.60 9.28 -14.33
CA GLY A 15 -3.40 8.60 -13.07
C GLY A 15 -2.03 7.96 -13.16
N CYS A 16 -1.03 8.65 -12.65
CA CYS A 16 0.31 8.09 -12.46
C CYS A 16 0.14 6.78 -11.70
N GLY A 17 0.37 5.66 -12.38
CA GLY A 17 0.38 4.33 -11.78
C GLY A 17 1.57 4.22 -10.84
N GLU A 18 1.46 4.82 -9.67
CA GLU A 18 2.48 4.63 -8.64
C GLU A 18 2.46 3.17 -8.21
N PRO A 19 3.63 2.53 -8.15
CA PRO A 19 3.71 1.14 -7.78
C PRO A 19 3.15 0.89 -6.38
N GLN A 20 2.14 0.03 -6.31
CA GLN A 20 1.57 -0.38 -5.04
C GLN A 20 2.47 -1.45 -4.42
N LEU A 21 3.11 -1.12 -3.29
CA LEU A 21 3.82 -2.09 -2.46
C LEU A 21 2.80 -2.92 -1.70
N VAL A 22 2.81 -4.23 -1.95
CA VAL A 22 1.96 -5.21 -1.25
C VAL A 22 2.81 -6.17 -0.45
N TRP A 23 2.24 -6.70 0.63
CA TRP A 23 2.88 -7.75 1.42
C TRP A 23 2.50 -9.12 0.89
N VAL A 24 3.50 -9.95 0.63
CA VAL A 24 3.34 -11.34 0.15
C VAL A 24 4.04 -12.30 1.10
N HIS A 25 3.55 -13.53 1.16
CA HIS A 25 4.14 -14.63 1.91
C HIS A 25 3.92 -15.91 1.13
N ASP A 26 4.93 -16.78 1.08
CA ASP A 26 4.92 -17.96 0.22
C ASP A 26 3.87 -19.00 0.69
N ASP A 27 3.73 -19.16 2.02
CA ASP A 27 2.84 -20.18 2.62
C ASP A 27 1.58 -19.66 3.35
N LYS A 28 1.39 -18.34 3.46
CA LYS A 28 0.33 -17.74 4.30
C LYS A 28 -0.72 -17.02 3.45
N ALA A 29 -1.97 -17.09 3.89
CA ALA A 29 -3.08 -16.44 3.22
C ALA A 29 -3.39 -15.05 3.83
N ASN A 30 -4.30 -14.31 3.19
CA ASN A 30 -4.65 -12.95 3.59
C ASN A 30 -5.19 -12.82 5.04
N HIS A 31 -5.84 -13.85 5.58
CA HIS A 31 -6.30 -13.80 6.98
C HIS A 31 -5.12 -13.82 7.97
N ASN A 32 -4.04 -14.53 7.64
CA ASN A 32 -2.81 -14.52 8.43
C ASN A 32 -2.12 -13.15 8.35
N PHE A 33 -2.18 -12.47 7.20
CA PHE A 33 -1.65 -11.11 7.08
C PHE A 33 -2.31 -10.16 8.08
N LEU A 34 -3.65 -10.18 8.18
CA LEU A 34 -4.37 -9.30 9.10
C LEU A 34 -3.97 -9.58 10.56
N GLN A 35 -3.87 -10.86 10.93
CA GLN A 35 -3.46 -11.25 12.27
C GLN A 35 -2.02 -10.83 12.59
N ASP A 36 -1.08 -11.09 11.68
CA ASP A 36 0.34 -10.75 11.85
C ASP A 36 0.54 -9.21 11.87
N ARG A 37 -0.17 -8.50 10.99
CA ARG A 37 -0.23 -7.02 10.97
C ARG A 37 -0.70 -6.48 12.31
N ASP A 38 -1.82 -6.98 12.83
CA ASP A 38 -2.39 -6.47 14.08
C ASP A 38 -1.46 -6.78 15.26
N THR A 39 -0.87 -7.98 15.27
CA THR A 39 0.15 -8.37 16.27
C THR A 39 1.35 -7.42 16.25
N CYS A 40 1.94 -7.15 15.08
CA CYS A 40 3.06 -6.22 14.94
C CYS A 40 2.66 -4.79 15.34
N SER A 41 1.48 -4.32 14.91
CA SER A 41 0.98 -2.97 15.21
C SER A 41 0.79 -2.76 16.71
N THR A 42 0.18 -3.73 17.40
CA THR A 42 -0.02 -3.68 18.86
C THR A 42 1.31 -3.73 19.62
N ARG A 43 2.27 -4.53 19.15
CA ARG A 43 3.59 -4.67 19.82
C ARG A 43 4.40 -3.37 19.78
N ILE A 44 4.33 -2.63 18.69
CA ILE A 44 5.12 -1.40 18.49
C ILE A 44 4.43 -0.21 19.16
N GLY A 45 3.10 -0.14 19.07
CA GLY A 45 2.33 1.03 19.48
C GLY A 45 2.29 2.07 18.35
N SER A 46 1.09 2.55 18.01
CA SER A 46 0.82 3.38 16.84
C SER A 46 1.40 4.80 16.87
N MET A 47 2.03 5.20 17.97
CA MET A 47 2.59 6.54 18.18
C MET A 47 4.12 6.58 18.17
N ASP A 48 4.78 5.45 17.90
CA ASP A 48 6.23 5.40 17.82
C ASP A 48 6.75 6.13 16.56
N ALA A 49 7.77 6.98 16.71
CA ALA A 49 8.39 7.70 15.60
C ALA A 49 9.02 6.74 14.58
N ASP A 50 9.46 5.56 15.05
CA ASP A 50 10.09 4.53 14.23
C ASP A 50 9.11 3.43 13.82
N TYR A 51 7.80 3.68 13.95
CA TYR A 51 6.74 2.69 13.72
C TYR A 51 6.92 1.94 12.41
N LYS A 52 7.15 2.67 11.31
CA LYS A 52 7.30 2.05 9.98
C LYS A 52 8.49 1.09 9.95
N GLN A 53 9.66 1.49 10.44
CA GLN A 53 10.85 0.65 10.42
C GLN A 53 10.66 -0.60 11.30
N MET A 54 10.09 -0.43 12.49
CA MET A 54 9.81 -1.53 13.40
C MET A 54 8.74 -2.48 12.84
N PHE A 55 7.72 -1.93 12.17
CA PHE A 55 6.66 -2.71 11.53
C PHE A 55 7.20 -3.53 10.37
N ASP A 56 7.97 -2.90 9.47
CA ASP A 56 8.58 -3.59 8.34
C ASP A 56 9.50 -4.72 8.82
N ARG A 57 10.28 -4.47 9.88
CA ARG A 57 11.12 -5.50 10.51
C ARG A 57 10.29 -6.63 11.09
N CYS A 58 9.25 -6.32 11.86
CA CYS A 58 8.37 -7.33 12.47
C CYS A 58 7.72 -8.23 11.41
N MET A 59 7.18 -7.63 10.35
CA MET A 59 6.57 -8.37 9.24
C MET A 59 7.59 -9.25 8.52
N THR A 60 8.82 -8.75 8.32
CA THR A 60 9.93 -9.50 7.72
C THR A 60 10.34 -10.69 8.60
N GLU A 61 10.43 -10.51 9.92
CA GLU A 61 10.72 -11.58 10.87
C GLU A 61 9.61 -12.67 10.87
N LEU A 62 8.38 -12.30 10.52
CA LEU A 62 7.24 -13.22 10.35
C LEU A 62 7.17 -13.85 8.95
N GLY A 63 8.16 -13.61 8.09
CA GLY A 63 8.29 -14.20 6.75
C GLY A 63 7.60 -13.43 5.62
N TRP A 64 7.00 -12.27 5.91
CA TRP A 64 6.38 -11.44 4.89
C TRP A 64 7.42 -10.63 4.11
N LYS A 65 7.16 -10.41 2.82
CA LYS A 65 8.03 -9.65 1.91
C LYS A 65 7.22 -8.56 1.22
N GLN A 66 7.83 -7.40 0.99
CA GLN A 66 7.20 -6.37 0.16
C GLN A 66 7.48 -6.67 -1.31
N GLN A 67 6.43 -6.68 -2.11
CA GLN A 67 6.50 -6.83 -3.56
C GLN A 67 5.81 -5.64 -4.22
N GLN A 68 6.43 -5.13 -5.27
CA GLN A 68 5.85 -4.12 -6.12
C GLN A 68 4.87 -4.78 -7.10
N LEU A 69 3.60 -4.36 -7.09
CA LEU A 69 2.67 -4.68 -8.17
C LEU A 69 2.92 -3.72 -9.33
N ASN A 70 3.25 -4.30 -10.50
CA ASN A 70 3.35 -3.60 -11.77
C ASN A 70 2.01 -3.63 -12.52
#